data_AF-A0A662UVS1-F1
#
_entry.id   AF-A0A662UVS1-F1
#
_cell.length_a   1.000
_cell.length_b   1.000
_cell.length_c   1.000
_cell.angle_alpha   90.00
_cell.angle_beta   90.00
_cell.angle_gamma   90.00
#
_symmetry.space_group_name_H-M   'P 1'
#
loop_
_entity.id
_entity.type
_entity.pdbx_description
1 polymer ?
#
loop_
_entity_poly.entity_id
_entity_poly.type
_entity_poly.pdbx_seq_one_letter_code
_entity_poly.pdbx_strand_id
1 'polypeptide(L)'
;MSSQEPKPSFRDILSLSKLERLIMEYFIKHISVGEIIGVLELRDEVKRRRDQELVPEFDDVVIELEINKALARLVEKGFLEHVSGCYNLAEHLRKEMIKKLGRLDPGLPKDLNKLI
;
A
#
# COMPACT_ATOMS: atom_id res chain seq x y z
N MET A 1 -13.28 -17.96 20.39
CA MET A 1 -12.04 -18.56 19.85
C MET A 1 -11.68 -17.75 18.62
N SER A 2 -10.82 -16.74 18.77
CA SER A 2 -10.48 -15.86 17.65
C SER A 2 -9.49 -16.57 16.75
N SER A 3 -9.99 -17.12 15.65
CA SER A 3 -9.19 -17.63 14.54
C SER A 3 -8.26 -16.50 14.09
N GLN A 4 -6.96 -16.60 14.40
CA GLN A 4 -5.98 -15.69 13.83
C GLN A 4 -5.85 -16.06 12.36
N GLU A 5 -6.48 -15.29 11.48
CA GLU A 5 -6.21 -15.39 10.05
C GLU A 5 -4.69 -15.21 9.81
N PRO A 6 -4.11 -15.98 8.88
CA PRO A 6 -2.68 -15.90 8.60
C PRO A 6 -2.35 -14.48 8.12
N LYS A 7 -1.39 -13.82 8.79
CA LYS A 7 -0.91 -12.49 8.41
C LYS A 7 -0.23 -12.55 7.03
N PRO A 8 -0.48 -11.59 6.13
CA PRO A 8 0.12 -11.61 4.80
C PRO A 8 1.64 -11.37 4.86
N SER A 9 2.31 -11.76 3.78
CA SER A 9 3.73 -11.54 3.53
C SER A 9 3.92 -10.66 2.29
N PHE A 10 5.15 -10.24 2.01
CA PHE A 10 5.45 -9.51 0.77
C PHE A 10 5.14 -10.31 -0.51
N ARG A 11 5.16 -11.64 -0.45
CA ARG A 11 4.81 -12.49 -1.60
C ARG A 11 3.35 -12.38 -1.98
N ASP A 12 2.49 -12.16 -1.00
CA ASP A 12 1.04 -12.08 -1.21
C ASP A 12 0.64 -10.81 -1.98
N ILE A 13 1.54 -9.81 -2.06
CA ILE A 13 1.36 -8.61 -2.90
C ILE A 13 1.18 -8.98 -4.38
N LEU A 14 1.79 -10.08 -4.84
CA LEU A 14 1.64 -10.53 -6.22
C LEU A 14 0.19 -10.87 -6.60
N SER A 15 -0.62 -11.26 -5.61
CA SER A 15 -2.04 -11.60 -5.81
C SER A 15 -2.98 -10.39 -5.80
N LEU A 16 -2.47 -9.21 -5.42
CA LEU A 16 -3.27 -8.00 -5.31
C LEU A 16 -3.61 -7.40 -6.68
N SER A 17 -4.69 -6.61 -6.72
CA SER A 17 -5.02 -5.82 -7.92
C SER A 17 -3.90 -4.85 -8.28
N LYS A 18 -3.88 -4.34 -9.51
CA LYS A 18 -2.83 -3.40 -9.96
C LYS A 18 -2.81 -2.13 -9.11
N LEU A 19 -3.98 -1.61 -8.73
CA LEU A 19 -4.10 -0.46 -7.84
C LEU A 19 -3.60 -0.76 -6.43
N GLU A 20 -3.99 -1.90 -5.85
CA GLU A 20 -3.49 -2.30 -4.52
C GLU A 20 -1.97 -2.50 -4.53
N ARG A 21 -1.39 -3.09 -5.59
CA ARG A 21 0.07 -3.21 -5.76
C ARG A 21 0.76 -1.86 -5.83
N LEU A 22 0.20 -0.91 -6.58
CA LEU A 22 0.70 0.47 -6.64
C LEU A 22 0.72 1.12 -5.25
N ILE A 23 -0.35 0.97 -4.48
CA ILE A 23 -0.44 1.47 -3.11
C ILE A 23 0.59 0.78 -2.22
N MET A 24 0.79 -0.53 -2.37
CA MET A 24 1.82 -1.25 -1.61
C MET A 24 3.24 -0.78 -1.95
N GLU A 25 3.57 -0.55 -3.22
CA GLU A 25 4.85 0.05 -3.63
C GLU A 25 5.07 1.39 -2.93
N TYR A 26 4.03 2.22 -2.89
CA TYR A 26 4.04 3.50 -2.20
C TYR A 26 4.30 3.36 -0.69
N PHE A 27 3.60 2.47 0.02
CA PHE A 27 3.80 2.27 1.46
C PHE A 27 5.10 1.53 1.81
N ILE A 28 5.64 0.70 0.92
CA ILE A 28 6.98 0.11 1.11
C ILE A 28 8.06 1.20 1.09
N LYS A 29 7.87 2.21 0.25
CA LYS A 29 8.76 3.38 0.19
C LYS A 29 8.60 4.27 1.43
N HIS A 30 7.37 4.66 1.77
CA HIS A 30 7.13 5.72 2.77
C HIS A 30 6.84 5.21 4.20
N ILE A 31 6.43 3.94 4.35
CA ILE A 31 6.11 3.23 5.60
C ILE A 31 4.90 3.77 6.35
N SER A 32 4.80 5.08 6.57
CA SER A 32 3.71 5.73 7.30
C SER A 32 3.37 7.06 6.64
N VAL A 33 2.09 7.27 6.32
CA VAL A 33 1.63 8.47 5.62
C VAL A 33 0.26 8.88 6.13
N GLY A 34 0.06 10.18 6.34
CA GLY A 34 -1.25 10.76 6.65
C GLY A 34 -2.24 10.55 5.50
N GLU A 35 -3.48 10.21 5.82
CA GLU A 35 -4.53 9.84 4.87
C GLU A 35 -4.70 10.85 3.73
N ILE A 36 -4.80 12.13 4.05
CA ILE A 36 -5.00 13.20 3.05
C ILE A 36 -3.81 13.23 2.08
N ILE A 37 -2.58 13.21 2.59
CA ILE A 37 -1.37 13.27 1.76
C ILE A 37 -1.23 12.00 0.93
N GLY A 38 -1.48 10.84 1.52
CA GLY A 38 -1.41 9.56 0.82
C GLY A 38 -2.36 9.49 -0.36
N VAL A 39 -3.63 9.90 -0.17
CA VAL A 39 -4.62 9.92 -1.26
C VAL A 39 -4.22 10.91 -2.36
N LEU A 40 -3.75 12.11 -2.00
CA LEU A 40 -3.31 13.12 -2.98
C LEU A 40 -2.14 12.61 -3.83
N GLU A 41 -1.09 12.08 -3.21
CA GLU A 41 0.09 11.58 -3.93
C GLU A 41 -0.24 10.35 -4.79
N LEU A 42 -1.07 9.43 -4.29
CA LEU A 42 -1.53 8.27 -5.05
C LEU A 42 -2.41 8.67 -6.23
N ARG A 43 -3.28 9.68 -6.07
CA ARG A 43 -4.12 10.22 -7.16
C ARG A 43 -3.25 10.78 -8.28
N ASP A 44 -2.25 11.59 -7.94
CA ASP A 44 -1.34 12.17 -8.91
C ASP A 44 -0.51 11.10 -9.62
N GLU A 45 -0.10 10.04 -8.90
CA GLU A 45 0.56 8.87 -9.47
C GLU A 45 -0.34 8.13 -10.48
N VAL A 46 -1.60 7.85 -10.12
CA VAL A 46 -2.57 7.18 -11.00
C VAL A 46 -2.80 7.99 -12.27
N LYS A 47 -3.02 9.30 -12.14
CA LYS A 47 -3.20 10.23 -13.27
C LYS A 47 -1.98 10.27 -14.18
N ARG A 48 -0.77 10.20 -13.61
CA ARG A 48 0.48 10.21 -14.38
C ARG A 48 0.65 8.93 -15.19
N ARG A 49 0.27 7.78 -14.64
CA ARG A 49 0.38 6.48 -15.32
C ARG A 49 -0.65 6.31 -16.44
N ARG A 50 -1.84 6.93 -16.33
CA ARG A 50 -2.94 6.84 -17.31
C ARG A 50 -3.29 5.39 -17.71
N ASP A 51 -3.31 4.51 -16.73
CA ASP A 51 -3.51 3.08 -16.91
C ASP A 51 -4.93 2.65 -16.45
N GLN A 52 -5.76 2.21 -17.41
CA GLN A 52 -7.17 1.85 -17.17
C GLN A 52 -7.34 0.60 -16.29
N GLU A 53 -6.28 -0.17 -16.05
CA GLU A 53 -6.31 -1.27 -15.08
C GLU A 53 -6.19 -0.78 -13.63
N LEU A 54 -5.82 0.50 -13.40
CA LEU A 54 -5.78 1.10 -12.07
C LEU A 54 -7.15 1.62 -11.64
N VAL A 55 -7.85 2.29 -12.56
CA VAL A 55 -9.14 2.93 -12.32
C VAL A 55 -9.99 2.91 -13.60
N PRO A 56 -11.33 2.83 -13.49
CA PRO A 56 -12.21 2.79 -14.66
C PRO A 56 -12.24 4.12 -15.42
N GLU A 57 -12.11 5.24 -14.71
CA GLU A 57 -12.16 6.59 -15.27
C GLU A 57 -11.13 7.50 -14.58
N PHE A 58 -10.60 8.47 -15.32
CA PHE A 58 -9.58 9.42 -14.83
C PHE A 58 -10.19 10.74 -14.36
N ASP A 59 -11.31 10.65 -13.66
CA ASP A 59 -11.90 11.76 -12.92
C ASP A 59 -11.43 11.72 -11.47
N ASP A 60 -11.19 12.89 -10.86
CA ASP A 60 -10.62 13.02 -9.52
C ASP A 60 -11.45 12.29 -8.47
N VAL A 61 -12.78 12.40 -8.55
CA VAL A 61 -13.70 11.78 -7.58
C VAL A 61 -13.65 10.26 -7.72
N VAL A 62 -13.60 9.76 -8.96
CA VAL A 62 -13.52 8.32 -9.24
C VAL A 62 -12.19 7.75 -8.74
N ILE A 63 -11.08 8.43 -9.04
CA ILE A 63 -9.75 7.99 -8.62
C ILE A 63 -9.65 7.94 -7.09
N GLU A 64 -10.06 9.00 -6.41
CA GLU A 64 -10.03 9.05 -4.93
C GLU A 64 -10.92 7.98 -4.31
N LEU A 65 -12.11 7.73 -4.88
CA LEU A 65 -13.00 6.67 -4.40
C LEU A 65 -12.34 5.29 -4.52
N GLU A 66 -11.72 4.98 -5.67
CA GLU A 66 -11.06 3.69 -5.88
C GLU A 66 -9.81 3.52 -5.01
N ILE A 67 -9.02 4.58 -4.82
CA ILE A 67 -7.89 4.58 -3.90
C ILE A 67 -8.36 4.30 -2.47
N ASN A 68 -9.39 4.99 -1.99
CA ASN A 68 -9.91 4.80 -0.63
C ASN A 68 -10.46 3.37 -0.43
N LYS A 69 -11.18 2.83 -1.41
CA LYS A 69 -11.62 1.43 -1.38
C LYS A 69 -10.44 0.47 -1.33
N ALA A 70 -9.39 0.71 -2.10
CA ALA A 70 -8.19 -0.13 -2.11
C ALA A 70 -7.42 -0.04 -0.78
N LEU A 71 -7.28 1.14 -0.19
CA LEU A 71 -6.70 1.34 1.14
C LEU A 71 -7.48 0.56 2.21
N ALA A 72 -8.82 0.68 2.22
CA ALA A 72 -9.66 -0.06 3.15
C ALA A 72 -9.47 -1.58 3.00
N ARG A 73 -9.48 -2.11 1.78
CA ARG A 73 -9.22 -3.54 1.52
C ARG A 73 -7.83 -3.98 2.00
N LEU A 74 -6.81 -3.14 1.82
CA LEU A 74 -5.45 -3.44 2.28
C LEU A 74 -5.35 -3.45 3.80
N VAL A 75 -6.12 -2.61 4.49
CA VAL A 75 -6.24 -2.64 5.96
C VAL A 75 -6.96 -3.92 6.40
N GLU A 76 -8.09 -4.25 5.79
CA GLU A 76 -8.85 -5.48 6.08
C GLU A 76 -8.01 -6.74 5.87
N LYS A 77 -7.26 -6.80 4.76
CA LYS A 77 -6.34 -7.91 4.46
C LYS A 77 -5.08 -7.91 5.34
N GLY A 78 -4.87 -6.90 6.17
CA GLY A 78 -3.73 -6.79 7.08
C GLY A 78 -2.41 -6.35 6.44
N PHE A 79 -2.40 -5.83 5.21
CA PHE A 79 -1.18 -5.23 4.63
C PHE A 79 -0.88 -3.85 5.20
N LEU A 80 -1.93 -3.10 5.55
CA LEU A 80 -1.84 -1.78 6.15
C LEU A 80 -2.54 -1.75 7.52
N GLU A 81 -2.18 -0.76 8.33
CA GLU A 81 -2.80 -0.40 9.61
C GLU A 81 -3.25 1.07 9.51
N HIS A 82 -4.51 1.36 9.85
CA HIS A 82 -5.00 2.74 9.94
C HIS A 82 -5.12 3.15 11.41
N VAL A 83 -4.39 4.19 11.81
CA VAL A 83 -4.37 4.70 13.18
C VAL A 83 -4.33 6.23 13.14
N SER A 84 -5.31 6.87 13.78
CA SER A 84 -5.37 8.34 13.96
C SER A 84 -5.22 9.14 12.65
N GLY A 85 -5.87 8.72 11.57
CA GLY A 85 -5.80 9.41 10.27
C GLY A 85 -4.51 9.17 9.49
N CYS A 86 -3.71 8.18 9.88
CA CYS A 86 -2.51 7.75 9.16
C CYS A 86 -2.64 6.28 8.74
N TYR A 87 -2.24 6.00 7.50
CA TYR A 87 -2.01 4.64 7.03
C TYR A 87 -0.55 4.26 7.26
N ASN A 88 -0.33 3.03 7.71
CA ASN A 88 0.98 2.50 8.02
C ASN A 88 1.12 1.13 7.38
N LEU A 89 2.29 0.80 6.84
CA LEU A 89 2.62 -0.57 6.47
C LEU A 89 2.54 -1.47 7.70
N ALA A 90 1.84 -2.60 7.66
CA ALA A 90 1.58 -3.41 8.85
C ALA A 90 2.85 -3.85 9.60
N GLU A 91 2.78 -3.98 10.93
CA GLU A 91 3.95 -4.22 11.78
C GLU A 91 4.77 -5.45 11.37
N HIS A 92 4.09 -6.53 11.01
CA HIS A 92 4.73 -7.78 10.60
C HIS A 92 5.50 -7.61 9.28
N LEU A 93 4.98 -6.83 8.33
CA LEU A 93 5.67 -6.49 7.09
C LEU A 93 6.87 -5.57 7.36
N ARG A 94 6.75 -4.57 8.26
CA ARG A 94 7.89 -3.74 8.69
C ARG A 94 9.02 -4.59 9.27
N LYS A 95 8.68 -5.58 10.11
CA LYS A 95 9.64 -6.54 10.68
C LYS A 95 10.28 -7.42 9.61
N GLU A 96 9.49 -7.90 8.64
CA GLU A 96 10.01 -8.67 7.51
C GLU A 96 10.98 -7.83 6.64
N MET A 97 10.68 -6.55 6.39
CA MET A 97 11.60 -5.65 5.68
C MET A 97 12.93 -5.48 6.42
N ILE A 98 12.89 -5.27 7.74
CA ILE A 98 14.11 -5.14 8.55
C ILE A 98 14.96 -6.41 8.42
N LYS A 99 14.34 -7.59 8.47
CA LYS A 99 15.05 -8.87 8.33
C LYS A 99 15.72 -9.02 6.95
N LYS A 100 15.05 -8.57 5.87
CA LYS A 100 15.54 -8.71 4.50
C LYS A 100 16.56 -7.63 4.10
N LEU A 101 16.38 -6.40 4.56
CA LEU A 101 17.16 -5.23 4.14
C LEU A 101 18.14 -4.72 5.22
N GLY A 102 18.09 -5.25 6.44
CA GLY A 102 18.93 -4.85 7.57
C GLY A 102 18.54 -3.53 8.24
N ARG A 103 17.90 -2.60 7.52
CA ARG A 103 17.42 -1.31 8.03
C ARG A 103 16.15 -0.84 7.32
N LEU A 104 15.40 0.05 7.98
CA LEU A 104 14.33 0.82 7.34
C LEU A 104 14.88 2.19 6.98
N ASP A 105 14.96 2.47 5.68
CA ASP A 105 15.20 3.82 5.17
C ASP A 105 13.88 4.36 4.58
N PRO A 106 13.07 5.12 5.32
CA PRO A 106 11.85 5.74 4.79
C PRO A 106 12.18 6.73 3.67
N GLY A 107 11.36 6.79 2.62
CA GLY A 107 11.49 7.74 1.52
C GLY A 107 12.49 7.34 0.43
N LEU A 108 13.39 6.39 0.69
CA LEU A 108 14.25 5.81 -0.36
C LEU A 108 13.48 4.76 -1.17
N PRO A 109 13.60 4.77 -2.51
CA PRO A 109 13.07 3.69 -3.34
C PRO A 109 13.65 2.35 -2.88
N LYS A 110 12.77 1.39 -2.61
CA LYS A 110 13.15 0.01 -2.30
C LYS A 110 12.72 -0.86 -3.47
N ASP A 111 13.64 -1.70 -3.94
CA ASP A 111 13.34 -2.65 -5.00
C ASP A 111 12.43 -3.75 -4.45
N LEU A 112 11.18 -3.77 -4.92
CA LEU A 112 10.17 -4.75 -4.52
C LEU A 112 10.64 -6.19 -4.79
N ASN A 113 11.46 -6.42 -5.83
CA ASN A 113 11.99 -7.74 -6.15
C ASN A 113 12.93 -8.28 -5.08
N LYS A 114 13.52 -7.42 -4.24
CA LYS A 114 14.36 -7.85 -3.10
C LYS A 114 13.51 -8.28 -1.90
N LEU A 115 12.21 -7.96 -1.92
CA LEU A 115 11.28 -8.24 -0.83
C LEU A 115 10.37 -9.43 -1.12
N ILE A 116 10.23 -9.89 -2.37
CA ILE A 116 9.38 -11.02 -2.78
C ILE A 116 10.18 -12.33 -2.78
#